data_AF-A0A9D7PM19-F1
#
_entry.id   AF-A0A9D7PM19-F1
#
_cell.length_a   1.000
_cell.length_b   1.000
_cell.length_c   1.000
_cell.angle_alpha   90.00
_cell.angle_beta   90.00
_cell.angle_gamma   90.00
#
_symmetry.space_group_name_H-M   'P 1'
#
loop_
_entity.id
_entity.type
_entity.pdbx_description
1 polymer ?
#
loop_
_entity_poly.entity_id
_entity_poly.type
_entity_poly.pdbx_seq_one_letter_code
_entity_poly.pdbx_strand_id
1 'polypeptide(L)'
;MNSWHIAQRLMNYEKGSFVRFILRLAYASTALSVAVMIVAIAVISGFNKEISNKIFGFWGHIQVNSIHSSQLNLSDPIEFDTAFTKVLDTLTGVQHYQVFAFMPAVVTAGDELDGLILKGVGKDFDWAFLRNFGIRAYSRLP
;
A
#
# COMPACT_ATOMS: atom_id res chain seq x y z
N MET A 1 -42.65 -11.09 35.46
CA MET A 1 -43.46 -10.73 34.27
C MET A 1 -42.51 -10.09 33.27
N ASN A 2 -42.11 -10.83 32.24
CA ASN A 2 -40.91 -10.51 31.46
C ASN A 2 -41.26 -9.55 30.31
N SER A 3 -40.62 -8.38 30.30
CA SER A 3 -40.86 -7.27 29.36
C SER A 3 -40.81 -7.67 27.87
N TRP A 4 -40.07 -8.73 27.54
CA TRP A 4 -40.03 -9.33 26.20
C TRP A 4 -41.42 -9.69 25.64
N HIS A 5 -42.31 -10.22 26.48
CA HIS A 5 -43.64 -10.69 26.05
C HIS A 5 -44.62 -9.54 25.82
N ILE A 6 -44.40 -8.39 26.46
CA ILE A 6 -45.21 -7.17 26.31
C ILE A 6 -44.82 -6.47 25.00
N ALA A 7 -43.52 -6.43 24.69
CA ALA A 7 -43.00 -5.83 23.47
C ALA A 7 -43.52 -6.56 22.20
N GLN A 8 -43.54 -7.90 22.22
CA GLN A 8 -44.06 -8.69 21.09
C GLN A 8 -45.56 -8.50 20.83
N ARG A 9 -46.37 -8.26 21.88
CA ARG A 9 -47.81 -8.00 21.73
C ARG A 9 -48.11 -6.59 21.24
N LEU A 10 -47.36 -5.58 21.67
CA LEU A 10 -47.48 -4.21 21.15
C LEU A 10 -47.05 -4.10 19.68
N MET A 11 -46.09 -4.92 19.24
CA MET A 11 -45.63 -4.92 17.86
C MET A 11 -46.62 -5.57 16.88
N ASN A 12 -47.50 -6.46 17.39
CA ASN A 12 -48.51 -7.19 16.62
C ASN A 12 -49.90 -6.51 16.58
N TYR A 13 -50.06 -5.31 17.14
CA TYR A 13 -51.26 -4.51 16.92
C TYR A 13 -51.25 -4.01 15.47
N GLU A 14 -52.06 -4.66 14.61
CA GLU A 14 -52.50 -4.25 13.26
C GLU A 14 -51.84 -2.98 12.71
N LYS A 15 -50.53 -3.04 12.43
CA LYS A 15 -49.85 -2.01 11.65
C LYS A 15 -50.40 -2.17 10.25
N GLY A 16 -51.35 -1.30 9.88
CA GLY A 16 -52.00 -1.31 8.57
C GLY A 16 -50.99 -1.46 7.44
N SER A 17 -51.42 -2.06 6.33
CA SER A 17 -50.57 -2.41 5.17
C SER A 17 -49.57 -1.31 4.78
N PHE A 18 -49.99 -0.04 4.88
CA PHE A 18 -49.17 1.15 4.63
C PHE A 18 -47.95 1.30 5.57
N VAL A 19 -48.10 1.05 6.87
CA VAL A 19 -47.00 1.13 7.84
C VAL A 19 -45.99 0.00 7.61
N ARG A 20 -46.46 -1.20 7.25
CA ARG A 20 -45.56 -2.30 6.87
C ARG A 20 -44.75 -1.96 5.62
N PHE A 21 -45.37 -1.30 4.63
CA PHE A 21 -44.67 -0.85 3.42
C PHE A 21 -43.55 0.15 3.73
N ILE A 22 -43.80 1.17 4.56
CA ILE A 22 -42.79 2.17 4.96
C ILE A 22 -41.63 1.49 5.71
N LEU A 23 -41.93 0.59 6.65
CA LEU A 23 -40.89 -0.14 7.38
C LEU A 23 -40.03 -1.01 6.45
N ARG A 24 -40.62 -1.54 5.38
CA ARG A 24 -39.87 -2.27 4.34
C ARG A 24 -38.89 -1.41 3.58
N LEU A 25 -39.33 -0.22 3.18
CA LEU A 25 -38.46 0.74 2.50
C LEU A 25 -37.30 1.18 3.41
N ALA A 26 -37.60 1.42 4.69
CA ALA A 26 -36.61 1.85 5.68
C ALA A 26 -35.49 0.83 5.88
N TYR A 27 -35.82 -0.44 6.17
CA TYR A 27 -34.78 -1.45 6.34
C TYR A 27 -34.04 -1.74 5.03
N ALA A 28 -34.70 -1.66 3.87
CA ALA A 28 -34.06 -1.89 2.58
C ALA A 28 -32.99 -0.83 2.29
N SER A 29 -33.32 0.44 2.57
CA SER A 29 -32.38 1.56 2.44
C SER A 29 -31.20 1.43 3.40
N THR A 30 -31.46 1.13 4.68
CA THR A 30 -30.39 0.94 5.67
C THR A 30 -29.49 -0.24 5.32
N ALA A 31 -30.07 -1.38 4.91
CA ALA A 31 -29.30 -2.55 4.49
C ALA A 31 -28.41 -2.23 3.28
N LEU A 32 -28.95 -1.51 2.28
CA LEU A 32 -28.18 -1.08 1.11
C LEU A 32 -27.03 -0.15 1.50
N SER A 33 -27.29 0.84 2.36
CA SER A 33 -26.26 1.78 2.84
C SER A 33 -25.12 1.06 3.56
N VAL A 34 -25.45 0.14 4.47
CA VAL A 34 -24.44 -0.64 5.20
C VAL A 34 -23.68 -1.57 4.25
N ALA A 35 -24.35 -2.20 3.28
CA ALA A 35 -23.69 -3.07 2.30
C ALA A 35 -22.66 -2.29 1.48
N VAL A 36 -23.00 -1.10 0.97
CA VAL A 36 -22.07 -0.25 0.22
C VAL A 36 -20.90 0.19 1.10
N MET A 37 -21.15 0.55 2.36
CA MET A 37 -20.10 0.93 3.30
C MET A 37 -19.09 -0.21 3.54
N ILE A 38 -19.59 -1.45 3.72
CA ILE A 38 -18.73 -2.63 3.90
C ILE A 38 -17.87 -2.87 2.66
N VAL A 39 -18.45 -2.80 1.46
CA VAL A 39 -17.72 -2.98 0.20
C VAL A 39 -16.65 -1.90 0.04
N ALA A 40 -16.98 -0.64 0.31
CA ALA A 40 -16.03 0.46 0.22
C ALA A 40 -14.83 0.26 1.16
N ILE A 41 -15.08 -0.12 2.42
CA ILE A 41 -14.01 -0.38 3.40
C ILE A 41 -13.14 -1.57 2.95
N ALA A 42 -13.74 -2.64 2.44
CA ALA A 42 -13.00 -3.80 1.96
C ALA A 42 -12.06 -3.44 0.80
N VAL A 43 -12.55 -2.63 -0.15
CA VAL A 43 -11.76 -2.17 -1.29
C VAL A 43 -10.62 -1.24 -0.84
N ILE A 44 -10.91 -0.25 0.01
CA ILE A 44 -9.90 0.68 0.53
C ILE A 44 -8.84 -0.06 1.34
N SER A 45 -9.25 -1.00 2.21
CA SER A 45 -8.33 -1.79 3.02
C SER A 45 -7.46 -2.70 2.15
N GLY A 46 -8.05 -3.36 1.15
CA GLY A 46 -7.32 -4.17 0.18
C GLY A 46 -6.30 -3.35 -0.61
N PHE A 47 -6.69 -2.19 -1.11
CA PHE A 47 -5.78 -1.29 -1.81
C PHE A 47 -4.68 -0.75 -0.91
N ASN A 48 -4.98 -0.31 0.30
CA ASN A 48 -3.95 0.14 1.25
C ASN A 48 -2.93 -0.97 1.51
N LYS A 49 -3.39 -2.21 1.73
CA LYS A 49 -2.50 -3.35 1.94
C LYS A 49 -1.62 -3.63 0.72
N GLU A 50 -2.20 -3.62 -0.47
CA GLU A 50 -1.47 -3.87 -1.72
C GLU A 50 -0.48 -2.75 -2.03
N ILE A 51 -0.88 -1.49 -1.89
CA ILE A 51 -0.02 -0.31 -2.07
C ILE A 51 1.13 -0.35 -1.07
N SER A 52 0.85 -0.58 0.21
CA SER A 52 1.90 -0.70 1.23
C SER A 52 2.87 -1.83 0.90
N ASN A 53 2.38 -3.02 0.56
CA ASN A 53 3.24 -4.15 0.19
C ASN A 53 4.10 -3.82 -1.04
N LYS A 54 3.54 -3.16 -2.05
CA LYS A 54 4.29 -2.74 -3.24
C LYS A 54 5.34 -1.68 -2.91
N ILE A 55 4.99 -0.67 -2.11
CA ILE A 55 5.92 0.38 -1.68
C ILE A 55 7.07 -0.25 -0.89
N PHE A 56 6.79 -1.09 0.11
CA PHE A 56 7.84 -1.75 0.90
C PHE A 56 8.69 -2.70 0.06
N GLY A 57 8.11 -3.40 -0.92
CA GLY A 57 8.87 -4.24 -1.84
C GLY A 57 9.80 -3.44 -2.77
N PHE A 58 9.41 -2.22 -3.16
CA PHE A 58 10.24 -1.33 -3.98
C PHE A 58 11.24 -0.48 -3.19
N TRP A 59 10.87 0.03 -2.03
CA TRP A 59 11.68 0.97 -1.23
C TRP A 59 12.48 0.27 -0.12
N GLY A 60 12.13 -0.95 0.26
CA GLY A 60 12.62 -1.60 1.47
C GLY A 60 11.85 -1.15 2.71
N HIS A 61 12.01 -1.88 3.81
CA HIS A 61 11.33 -1.57 5.08
C HIS A 61 12.00 -0.42 5.84
N ILE A 62 13.31 -0.27 5.68
CA ILE A 62 14.13 0.74 6.35
C ILE A 62 15.09 1.31 5.32
N GLN A 63 15.14 2.63 5.24
CA GLN A 63 16.05 3.36 4.35
C GLN A 63 17.04 4.16 5.19
N VAL A 64 18.32 3.99 4.89
CA VAL A 64 19.40 4.79 5.48
C VAL A 64 19.82 5.80 4.43
N ASN A 65 19.60 7.08 4.72
CA ASN A 65 20.02 8.20 3.87
C ASN A 65 20.98 9.09 4.65
N SER A 66 21.84 9.81 3.93
CA SER A 66 22.66 10.85 4.54
C SER A 66 21.76 11.93 5.15
N ILE A 67 22.13 12.42 6.33
CA ILE A 67 21.44 13.52 7.02
C ILE A 67 21.65 14.84 6.26
N HIS A 68 22.69 14.92 5.43
CA HIS A 68 22.90 16.06 4.54
C HIS A 68 21.99 15.91 3.31
N SER A 69 20.86 16.62 3.32
CA SER A 69 20.01 16.76 2.15
C SER A 69 20.46 18.00 1.36
N SER A 70 21.11 17.78 0.21
CA SER A 70 21.34 18.87 -0.74
C SER A 70 19.99 19.44 -1.24
N GLN A 71 19.95 20.71 -1.63
CA GLN A 71 18.71 21.41 -2.08
C GLN A 71 17.98 20.72 -3.25
N LEU A 72 18.65 19.75 -3.90
CA LEU A 72 18.17 18.99 -5.05
C LEU A 72 17.47 17.68 -4.66
N ASN A 73 17.31 17.38 -3.35
CA ASN A 73 16.82 16.09 -2.85
C ASN A 73 17.62 14.88 -3.39
N LEU A 74 18.88 15.11 -3.75
CA LEU A 74 19.82 14.06 -4.11
C LEU A 74 20.39 13.51 -2.81
N SER A 75 20.31 12.19 -2.62
CA SER A 75 20.95 11.52 -1.50
C SER A 75 22.46 11.56 -1.71
N ASP A 76 23.19 12.22 -0.82
CA ASP A 76 24.65 12.23 -0.87
C ASP A 76 25.18 10.79 -0.67
N PRO A 77 26.26 10.40 -1.39
CA PRO A 77 26.83 9.06 -1.26
C PRO A 77 27.23 8.77 0.19
N ILE A 78 26.76 7.64 0.70
CA ILE A 78 27.22 7.10 1.98
C ILE A 78 28.37 6.14 1.67
N GLU A 79 29.51 6.29 2.35
CA GLU A 79 30.59 5.31 2.24
C GLU A 79 30.12 3.95 2.79
N PHE A 80 30.04 2.98 1.89
CA PHE A 80 29.65 1.61 2.21
C PHE A 80 30.89 0.77 2.48
N ASP A 81 31.44 0.86 3.70
CA ASP A 81 32.66 0.16 4.10
C ASP A 81 32.37 -1.25 4.69
N THR A 82 33.39 -2.10 4.66
CA THR A 82 33.43 -3.47 5.18
C THR A 82 33.11 -3.56 6.67
N ALA A 83 33.37 -2.50 7.45
CA ALA A 83 32.96 -2.43 8.85
C ALA A 83 31.43 -2.29 9.00
N PHE A 84 30.78 -1.57 8.08
CA PHE A 84 29.34 -1.36 8.09
C PHE A 84 28.57 -2.63 7.71
N THR A 85 29.07 -3.39 6.73
CA THR A 85 28.46 -4.67 6.33
C THR A 85 28.53 -5.71 7.45
N LYS A 86 29.66 -5.82 8.15
CA LYS A 86 29.81 -6.74 9.29
C LYS A 86 28.82 -6.46 10.42
N VAL A 87 28.56 -5.19 10.72
CA VAL A 87 27.58 -4.81 11.74
C VAL A 87 26.18 -5.22 11.29
N LEU A 88 25.80 -4.96 10.04
CA LEU A 88 24.50 -5.36 9.49
C LEU A 88 24.31 -6.88 9.49
N ASP A 89 25.36 -7.65 9.16
CA ASP A 89 25.32 -9.12 9.16
C ASP A 89 25.14 -9.71 10.57
N THR A 90 25.60 -9.00 11.61
CA THR A 90 25.44 -9.44 13.02
C THR A 90 24.08 -9.11 13.63
N LEU A 91 23.25 -8.30 12.97
CA LEU A 91 21.94 -7.91 13.48
C LEU A 91 20.88 -8.97 13.19
N THR A 92 20.42 -9.66 14.24
CA THR A 92 19.26 -10.56 14.17
C THR A 92 17.99 -9.76 13.88
N GLY A 93 17.50 -9.82 12.64
CA GLY A 93 16.31 -9.11 12.18
C GLY A 93 16.46 -8.49 10.78
N VAL A 94 17.68 -8.36 10.29
CA VAL A 94 17.97 -7.89 8.92
C VAL A 94 18.01 -9.10 7.98
N GLN A 95 17.01 -9.24 7.11
CA GLN A 95 17.00 -10.34 6.11
C GLN A 95 17.87 -10.03 4.89
N HIS A 96 17.88 -8.77 4.46
CA HIS A 96 18.53 -8.36 3.23
C HIS A 96 18.84 -6.86 3.27
N TYR A 97 20.02 -6.47 2.77
CA TYR A 97 20.39 -5.08 2.53
C TYR A 97 20.76 -4.91 1.06
N GLN A 98 20.41 -3.76 0.49
CA GLN A 98 20.65 -3.46 -0.91
C GLN A 98 21.05 -1.99 -1.05
N VAL A 99 22.10 -1.73 -1.83
CA VAL A 99 22.51 -0.37 -2.17
C VAL A 99 21.65 0.14 -3.32
N PHE A 100 21.18 1.38 -3.22
CA PHE A 100 20.39 2.04 -4.25
C PHE A 100 20.87 3.48 -4.45
N ALA A 101 20.55 4.04 -5.62
CA ALA A 101 20.76 5.44 -5.93
C ALA A 101 19.54 6.00 -6.68
N PHE A 102 19.12 7.21 -6.36
CA PHE A 102 18.06 7.92 -7.09
C PHE A 102 18.64 9.11 -7.83
N MET A 103 18.32 9.22 -9.12
CA MET A 103 18.72 10.34 -9.96
C MET A 103 17.51 10.83 -10.76
N PRO A 104 17.06 12.08 -10.56
CA PRO A 104 16.06 12.67 -11.43
C PRO A 104 16.65 12.84 -12.84
N ALA A 105 15.87 12.48 -13.85
CA ALA A 105 16.23 12.61 -15.25
C ALA A 105 15.05 13.18 -16.03
N VAL A 106 15.32 13.84 -17.13
CA VAL A 106 14.29 14.21 -18.10
C VAL A 106 14.55 13.39 -19.35
N VAL A 107 13.54 12.68 -19.82
CA VAL A 107 13.62 11.93 -21.08
C VAL A 107 12.77 12.64 -22.11
N THR A 108 13.34 12.78 -23.30
CA THR A 108 12.67 13.36 -24.46
C THR A 108 12.34 12.24 -25.43
N ALA A 109 11.07 12.10 -25.77
CA ALA A 109 10.61 11.18 -26.81
C ALA A 109 9.89 11.98 -27.90
N GLY A 110 10.60 12.33 -28.96
CA GLY A 110 10.08 13.25 -29.97
C GLY A 110 9.99 14.67 -29.42
N ASP A 111 8.77 15.22 -29.34
CA ASP A 111 8.49 16.60 -28.90
C ASP A 111 7.94 16.66 -27.44
N GLU A 112 7.84 15.51 -26.77
CA GLU A 112 7.38 15.42 -25.39
C GLU A 112 8.57 15.29 -24.43
N LEU A 113 8.56 16.11 -23.37
CA LEU A 113 9.52 16.09 -22.27
C LEU A 113 8.83 15.53 -21.03
N ASP A 114 9.32 14.40 -20.53
CA ASP A 114 8.83 13.79 -19.29
C ASP A 114 9.93 13.71 -18.24
N GLY A 115 9.58 14.14 -17.02
CA GLY A 115 10.42 13.95 -15.85
C GLY A 115 10.30 12.52 -15.32
N LEU A 116 11.43 11.85 -15.20
CA LEU A 116 11.55 10.49 -14.67
C LEU A 116 12.49 10.48 -13.47
N ILE A 117 12.30 9.51 -12.57
CA ILE A 117 13.26 9.22 -11.49
C ILE A 117 13.92 7.89 -11.83
N LEU A 118 15.22 7.93 -12.09
CA LEU A 118 16.02 6.73 -12.31
C LEU A 118 16.42 6.15 -10.96
N LYS A 119 16.13 4.87 -10.76
CA LYS A 119 16.60 4.10 -9.61
C LYS A 119 17.73 3.17 -10.04
N GLY A 120 18.95 3.50 -9.65
CA GLY A 120 20.09 2.59 -9.71
C GLY A 120 20.02 1.58 -8.58
N VAL A 121 20.32 0.32 -8.86
CA VAL A 121 20.38 -0.76 -7.87
C VAL A 121 21.73 -1.48 -7.97
N GLY A 122 22.30 -1.86 -6.81
CA GLY A 122 23.53 -2.63 -6.73
C GLY A 122 23.36 -4.07 -7.22
N LYS A 123 24.47 -4.82 -7.28
CA LYS A 123 24.47 -6.25 -7.65
C LYS A 123 23.70 -7.13 -6.66
N ASP A 124 23.57 -6.66 -5.43
CA ASP A 124 22.92 -7.37 -4.34
C ASP A 124 21.38 -7.27 -4.40
N PHE A 125 20.82 -6.53 -5.37
CA PHE A 125 19.38 -6.32 -5.47
C PHE A 125 18.59 -7.61 -5.72
N ASP A 126 17.57 -7.87 -4.90
CA ASP A 126 16.70 -9.03 -5.08
C ASP A 126 15.70 -8.84 -6.24
N TRP A 127 16.04 -9.41 -7.39
CA TRP A 127 15.18 -9.44 -8.57
C TRP A 127 13.93 -10.31 -8.41
N ALA A 128 13.81 -11.12 -7.35
CA ALA A 128 12.65 -11.98 -7.13
C ALA A 128 11.35 -11.20 -7.02
N PHE A 129 11.39 -10.05 -6.39
CA PHE A 129 10.24 -9.16 -6.28
C PHE A 129 9.79 -8.63 -7.65
N LEU A 130 10.74 -8.23 -8.52
CA LEU A 130 10.42 -7.68 -9.84
C LEU A 130 9.87 -8.72 -10.83
N ARG A 131 10.16 -10.00 -10.62
CA ARG A 131 9.57 -11.09 -11.44
C ARG A 131 8.04 -11.13 -11.34
N ASN A 132 7.47 -10.75 -10.19
CA ASN A 132 6.03 -10.68 -10.00
C ASN A 132 5.37 -9.58 -10.85
N PHE A 133 6.14 -8.61 -11.34
CA PHE A 133 5.66 -7.51 -12.17
C PHE A 133 5.91 -7.74 -13.68
N GLY A 134 6.37 -8.93 -14.08
CA GLY A 134 6.64 -9.26 -15.48
C GLY A 134 7.80 -8.48 -16.11
N ILE A 135 8.64 -7.84 -15.28
CA ILE A 135 9.76 -7.03 -15.75
C ILE A 135 10.90 -7.97 -16.14
N ARG A 136 11.27 -7.97 -17.43
CA ARG A 136 12.47 -8.67 -17.91
C ARG A 136 13.70 -7.89 -17.46
N ALA A 137 14.51 -8.49 -16.59
CA ALA A 137 15.84 -8.01 -16.29
C ALA A 137 16.68 -8.08 -17.58
N TYR A 138 16.95 -6.92 -18.18
CA TYR A 138 17.86 -6.82 -19.33
C TYR A 138 19.28 -6.66 -18.81
N SER A 139 19.85 -7.72 -18.23
CA SER A 139 21.25 -7.74 -17.83
C SER A 139 22.10 -7.99 -19.08
N ARG A 140 22.36 -6.93 -19.85
CA ARG A 140 23.32 -6.99 -20.94
C ARG A 140 24.48 -6.07 -20.63
N LEU A 141 25.45 -6.57 -19.86
CA LEU A 141 26.81 -6.06 -19.97
C LEU A 141 27.80 -7.25 -19.99
N PRO A 142 28.85 -7.16 -20.82
CA PRO A 142 29.89 -8.18 -21.01
C PRO A 142 30.78 -8.40 -19.78
#